data_AF-A0A9E7I498-F1
#
_entry.id   AF-A0A9E7I498-F1
#
_cell.length_a   1.000
_cell.length_b   1.000
_cell.length_c   1.000
_cell.angle_alpha   90.00
_cell.angle_beta   90.00
_cell.angle_gamma   90.00
#
_symmetry.space_group_name_H-M   'P 1'
#
loop_
_entity.id
_entity.type
_entity.pdbx_description
1 polymer ?
#
loop_
_entity_poly.entity_id
_entity_poly.type
_entity_poly.pdbx_seq_one_letter_code
_entity_poly.pdbx_strand_id
1 'polypeptide(L)'
;MQLLNFGDAIAICQRSSEKLFRILDMYEALADVLPDLHALFAADPKDLICEEADGILKRLGDAVKGTLMEFGYAIQKEPSRKPTQGGEIHPMTHYVMNYVKFLVVYINKLNILLDNGGACGTDEGSSEGWENKNTDGENFENMTPLGRRMLLIISYLESNLDEKSKVYEDGAMRYIFLMNNILYIVNKVKDSELGRLLGDHWIRRHRSQIRQYATSYLRTSWTKVLSCLKDDGYGSGSSSSISKVALKEKFKNFNMAFEEIYRVQTTWKVPDPQLREELRISISEKVIPAYRSFMGRFGGQLEGGRHGKYIKYMPDDLESHLSDLFEGLPGLTPRKRT
;
A
#
# COMPACT_ATOMS: atom_id res chain seq x y z
N MET A 1 45.34 13.69 6.07
CA MET A 1 45.30 14.18 4.69
C MET A 1 44.70 13.18 3.69
N GLN A 2 45.39 12.14 3.20
CA GLN A 2 44.82 11.30 2.12
C GLN A 2 43.51 10.55 2.47
N LEU A 3 43.37 10.07 3.70
CA LEU A 3 42.16 9.36 4.16
C LEU A 3 40.95 10.30 4.33
N LEU A 4 41.18 11.52 4.83
CA LEU A 4 40.17 12.55 5.02
C LEU A 4 39.68 13.11 3.67
N ASN A 5 40.60 13.32 2.71
CA ASN A 5 40.27 13.72 1.35
C ASN A 5 39.33 12.73 0.63
N PHE A 6 39.44 11.43 0.94
CA PHE A 6 38.52 10.41 0.38
C PHE A 6 37.10 10.54 0.96
N GLY A 7 36.98 10.76 2.26
CA GLY A 7 35.70 11.05 2.92
C GLY A 7 35.03 12.29 2.35
N ASP A 8 35.82 13.34 2.12
CA ASP A 8 35.35 14.60 1.54
C ASP A 8 34.83 14.42 0.11
N ALA A 9 35.58 13.72 -0.74
CA ALA A 9 35.19 13.45 -2.11
C ALA A 9 33.87 12.64 -2.21
N ILE A 10 33.63 11.72 -1.27
CA ILE A 10 32.37 10.96 -1.21
C ILE A 10 31.21 11.82 -0.73
N ALA A 11 31.42 12.70 0.25
CA ALA A 11 30.38 13.60 0.75
C ALA A 11 29.88 14.59 -0.33
N ILE A 12 30.76 15.00 -1.24
CA ILE A 12 30.45 15.94 -2.34
C ILE A 12 29.92 15.20 -3.59
N CYS A 13 30.01 13.87 -3.63
CA CYS A 13 29.57 13.07 -4.76
C CYS A 13 28.05 13.20 -5.00
N GLN A 14 27.61 12.98 -6.24
CA GLN A 14 26.20 12.96 -6.59
C GLN A 14 25.44 11.98 -5.68
N ARG A 15 24.46 12.54 -4.98
CA ARG A 15 23.57 11.83 -4.07
C ARG A 15 22.74 10.80 -4.84
N SER A 16 22.62 9.63 -4.24
CA SER A 16 21.86 8.51 -4.79
C SER A 16 21.52 7.56 -3.65
N SER A 17 20.29 7.02 -3.65
CA SER A 17 19.81 6.12 -2.61
C SER A 17 20.69 4.88 -2.45
N GLU A 18 21.25 4.38 -3.57
CA GLU A 18 22.10 3.19 -3.60
C GLU A 18 23.41 3.39 -2.83
N LYS A 19 23.90 4.64 -2.75
CA LYS A 19 25.13 4.97 -2.03
C LYS A 19 24.91 5.28 -0.55
N LEU A 20 23.67 5.51 -0.12
CA LEU A 20 23.37 6.03 1.22
C LEU A 20 23.98 5.17 2.32
N PHE A 21 23.84 3.85 2.24
CA PHE A 21 24.34 2.93 3.26
C PHE A 21 25.87 2.99 3.39
N ARG A 22 26.59 3.19 2.28
CA ARG A 22 28.05 3.37 2.32
C ARG A 22 28.45 4.69 2.96
N ILE A 23 27.70 5.76 2.69
CA ILE A 23 27.92 7.06 3.33
C ILE A 23 27.63 6.97 4.83
N LEU A 24 26.60 6.23 5.22
CA LEU A 24 26.29 5.95 6.62
C LEU A 24 27.39 5.14 7.31
N ASP A 25 27.89 4.07 6.69
CA ASP A 25 29.01 3.28 7.22
C ASP A 25 30.25 4.17 7.47
N MET A 26 30.55 5.08 6.55
CA MET A 26 31.65 6.04 6.69
C MET A 26 31.40 7.07 7.78
N TYR A 27 30.18 7.58 7.88
CA TYR A 27 29.78 8.51 8.94
C TYR A 27 29.92 7.85 10.32
N GLU A 28 29.44 6.61 10.48
CA GLU A 28 29.56 5.86 11.74
C GLU A 28 31.01 5.62 12.12
N ALA A 29 31.82 5.12 11.18
CA ALA A 29 33.24 4.86 11.42
C ALA A 29 33.99 6.13 11.85
N LEU A 30 33.70 7.27 11.23
CA LEU A 30 34.32 8.54 11.60
C LEU A 30 33.80 9.04 12.95
N ALA A 31 32.49 8.97 13.19
CA ALA A 31 31.88 9.38 14.45
C ALA A 31 32.40 8.59 15.66
N ASP A 32 32.69 7.30 15.47
CA ASP A 32 33.17 6.42 16.54
C ASP A 32 34.64 6.70 16.91
N VAL A 33 35.47 7.10 15.94
CA VAL A 33 36.90 7.39 16.15
C VAL A 33 37.16 8.85 16.52
N LEU A 34 36.19 9.74 16.28
CA LEU A 34 36.32 11.18 16.52
C LEU A 34 36.72 11.54 17.97
N PRO A 35 36.14 10.94 19.03
CA PRO A 35 36.54 11.24 20.41
C PRO A 35 38.00 10.88 20.71
N ASP A 36 38.48 9.77 20.14
CA ASP A 36 39.88 9.34 20.29
C ASP A 36 40.83 10.30 19.55
N LEU A 37 40.42 10.79 18.38
CA LEU A 37 41.17 11.84 17.66
C LEU A 37 41.26 13.12 18.50
N HIS A 38 40.14 13.61 19.02
CA HIS A 38 40.14 14.78 19.90
C HIS A 38 41.03 14.56 21.13
N ALA A 39 41.01 13.37 21.73
CA ALA A 39 41.87 13.06 22.89
C ALA A 39 43.37 13.02 22.54
N LEU A 40 43.73 12.52 21.36
CA LEU A 40 45.13 12.42 20.90
C LEU A 40 45.73 13.79 20.55
N PHE A 41 44.92 14.71 20.01
CA PHE A 41 45.37 16.00 19.50
C PHE A 41 44.98 17.20 20.38
N ALA A 42 44.31 16.98 21.52
CA ALA A 42 43.84 18.01 22.47
C ALA A 42 44.88 19.04 22.94
N ALA A 43 46.17 18.72 22.86
CA ALA A 43 47.27 19.59 23.31
C ALA A 43 47.87 20.46 22.20
N ASP A 44 47.45 20.31 20.93
CA ASP A 44 47.99 21.07 19.81
C ASP A 44 47.09 22.29 19.49
N PRO A 45 47.57 23.54 19.69
CA PRO A 45 46.80 24.74 19.40
C PRO A 45 46.55 24.99 17.89
N LYS A 46 47.03 24.11 17.00
CA LYS A 46 46.76 24.11 15.55
C LYS A 46 46.13 22.80 15.10
N ASP A 47 45.13 22.30 15.83
CA ASP A 47 44.50 21.01 15.53
C ASP A 47 43.58 21.05 14.29
N LEU A 48 44.20 21.32 13.15
CA LEU A 48 43.60 21.32 11.82
C LEU A 48 43.05 19.93 11.46
N ILE A 49 43.56 18.87 12.08
CA ILE A 49 43.15 17.49 11.80
C ILE A 49 41.78 17.21 12.41
N CYS A 50 41.57 17.58 13.67
CA CYS A 50 40.26 17.45 14.30
C CYS A 50 39.23 18.38 13.66
N GLU A 51 39.59 19.63 13.35
CA GLU A 51 38.70 20.53 12.60
C GLU A 51 38.31 19.96 11.22
N GLU A 52 39.27 19.38 10.50
CA GLU A 52 39.01 18.73 9.19
C GLU A 52 38.11 17.49 9.34
N ALA A 53 38.35 16.66 10.35
CA ALA A 53 37.54 15.48 10.65
C ALA A 53 36.10 15.85 11.04
N ASP A 54 35.91 16.85 11.90
CA ASP A 54 34.60 17.40 12.27
C ASP A 54 33.87 17.94 11.04
N GLY A 55 34.60 18.66 10.18
CA GLY A 55 34.08 19.18 8.92
C GLY A 55 33.60 18.08 7.97
N ILE A 56 34.37 17.00 7.83
CA ILE A 56 33.99 15.85 6.99
C ILE A 56 32.80 15.10 7.59
N LEU A 57 32.78 14.88 8.91
CA LEU A 57 31.65 14.24 9.58
C LEU A 57 30.36 15.00 9.35
N LYS A 58 30.40 16.34 9.46
CA LYS A 58 29.27 17.22 9.13
C LYS A 58 28.83 17.08 7.68
N ARG A 59 29.77 17.11 6.72
CA ARG A 59 29.44 16.98 5.28
C ARG A 59 28.87 15.60 4.92
N LEU A 60 29.38 14.53 5.53
CA LEU A 60 28.79 13.18 5.41
C LEU A 60 27.37 13.15 5.98
N GLY A 61 27.15 13.79 7.14
CA GLY A 61 25.82 13.94 7.73
C GLY A 61 24.84 14.69 6.82
N ASP A 62 25.27 15.79 6.23
CA ASP A 62 24.48 16.57 5.28
C ASP A 62 24.20 15.78 3.98
N ALA A 63 25.15 14.97 3.52
CA ALA A 63 24.97 14.07 2.39
C ALA A 63 23.90 13.00 2.68
N VAL A 64 23.88 12.43 3.90
CA VAL A 64 22.84 11.51 4.35
C VAL A 64 21.47 12.18 4.36
N LYS A 65 21.35 13.37 5.00
CA LYS A 65 20.09 14.15 5.05
C LYS A 65 19.57 14.47 3.65
N GLY A 66 20.44 14.98 2.78
CA GLY A 66 20.12 15.31 1.40
C GLY A 66 19.71 14.10 0.57
N THR A 67 20.41 12.98 0.71
CA THR A 67 20.08 11.74 -0.02
C THR A 67 18.72 11.18 0.40
N LEU A 68 18.40 11.20 1.71
CA LEU A 68 17.09 10.80 2.21
C LEU A 68 15.98 11.71 1.66
N MET A 69 16.23 13.02 1.58
CA MET A 69 15.33 14.01 1.00
C MET A 69 15.06 13.72 -0.48
N GLU A 70 16.11 13.58 -1.27
CA GLU A 70 16.02 13.29 -2.71
C GLU A 70 15.33 11.95 -2.97
N PHE A 71 15.60 10.94 -2.14
CA PHE A 71 14.89 9.65 -2.22
C PHE A 71 13.38 9.80 -2.04
N GLY A 72 12.95 10.58 -1.03
CA GLY A 72 11.53 10.87 -0.82
C GLY A 72 10.88 11.56 -2.02
N TYR A 73 11.54 12.59 -2.58
CA TYR A 73 11.06 13.27 -3.78
C TYR A 73 11.05 12.38 -5.02
N ALA A 74 12.04 11.50 -5.17
CA ALA A 74 12.10 10.55 -6.27
C ALA A 74 10.91 9.57 -6.22
N ILE A 75 10.54 9.08 -5.05
CA ILE A 75 9.33 8.24 -4.86
C ILE A 75 8.08 9.03 -5.24
N GLN A 76 7.94 10.25 -4.73
CA GLN A 76 6.74 11.06 -4.96
C GLN A 76 6.55 11.38 -6.45
N LYS A 77 7.63 11.74 -7.14
CA LYS A 77 7.62 12.17 -8.55
C LYS A 77 7.77 11.02 -9.56
N GLU A 78 7.86 9.77 -9.11
CA GLU A 78 8.08 8.61 -9.98
C GLU A 78 6.95 8.50 -11.03
N PRO A 79 7.26 8.71 -12.33
CA PRO A 79 6.23 8.94 -13.36
C PRO A 79 5.68 7.66 -14.00
N SER A 80 6.23 6.48 -13.69
CA SER A 80 5.73 5.24 -14.27
C SER A 80 4.29 5.01 -13.86
N ARG A 81 3.43 4.91 -14.86
CA ARG A 81 1.99 4.62 -14.73
C ARG A 81 1.63 3.26 -15.27
N LYS A 82 2.62 2.35 -15.42
CA LYS A 82 2.34 1.01 -15.93
C LYS A 82 1.50 0.25 -14.89
N PRO A 83 0.25 -0.14 -15.21
CA PRO A 83 -0.56 -0.92 -14.28
C PRO A 83 0.10 -2.28 -14.06
N THR A 84 0.19 -2.71 -12.81
CA THR A 84 0.60 -4.08 -12.49
C THR A 84 -0.48 -5.03 -12.97
N GLN A 85 -0.07 -6.09 -13.68
CA GLN A 85 -1.00 -7.13 -14.12
C GLN A 85 -1.70 -7.73 -12.89
N GLY A 86 -3.02 -7.93 -12.98
CA GLY A 86 -3.79 -8.54 -11.90
C GLY A 86 -3.85 -7.74 -10.59
N GLY A 87 -3.34 -6.50 -10.54
CA GLY A 87 -3.42 -5.65 -9.35
C GLY A 87 -2.44 -6.07 -8.24
N GLU A 88 -1.37 -6.77 -8.60
CA GLU A 88 -0.33 -7.24 -7.68
C GLU A 88 0.39 -6.09 -6.93
N ILE A 89 1.29 -6.47 -6.01
CA ILE A 89 2.13 -5.53 -5.28
C ILE A 89 3.08 -4.84 -6.28
N HIS A 90 3.14 -3.51 -6.24
CA HIS A 90 3.96 -2.73 -7.13
C HIS A 90 5.46 -2.90 -6.80
N PRO A 91 6.36 -3.04 -7.78
CA PRO A 91 7.81 -3.18 -7.52
C PRO A 91 8.40 -2.04 -6.67
N MET A 92 7.90 -0.82 -6.85
CA MET A 92 8.31 0.31 -6.01
C MET A 92 7.96 0.11 -4.53
N THR A 93 6.82 -0.51 -4.23
CA THR A 93 6.44 -0.82 -2.85
C THR A 93 7.45 -1.78 -2.23
N HIS A 94 7.88 -2.80 -2.97
CA HIS A 94 8.96 -3.70 -2.51
C HIS A 94 10.27 -2.94 -2.28
N TYR A 95 10.68 -2.13 -3.25
CA TYR A 95 11.93 -1.38 -3.20
C TYR A 95 11.97 -0.42 -2.00
N VAL A 96 10.96 0.44 -1.86
CA VAL A 96 10.88 1.45 -0.80
C VAL A 96 10.80 0.79 0.58
N MET A 97 9.96 -0.24 0.74
CA MET A 97 9.83 -0.88 2.06
C MET A 97 11.07 -1.67 2.46
N ASN A 98 11.80 -2.28 1.51
CA ASN A 98 13.09 -2.89 1.80
C ASN A 98 14.13 -1.84 2.18
N TYR A 99 14.16 -0.71 1.46
CA TYR A 99 15.05 0.41 1.74
C TYR A 99 14.83 0.98 3.15
N VAL A 100 13.57 1.29 3.48
CA VAL A 100 13.15 1.78 4.80
C VAL A 100 13.47 0.77 5.89
N LYS A 101 13.26 -0.53 5.64
CA LYS A 101 13.68 -1.60 6.58
C LYS A 101 15.18 -1.58 6.86
N PHE A 102 16.02 -1.39 5.85
CA PHE A 102 17.48 -1.32 6.04
C PHE A 102 17.91 -0.07 6.80
N LEU A 103 17.23 1.07 6.63
CA LEU A 103 17.54 2.29 7.38
C LEU A 103 17.36 2.13 8.89
N VAL A 104 16.43 1.29 9.33
CA VAL A 104 16.21 1.07 10.77
C VAL A 104 17.38 0.36 11.45
N VAL A 105 18.27 -0.32 10.70
CA VAL A 105 19.52 -0.85 11.27
C VAL A 105 20.39 0.28 11.85
N TYR A 106 20.32 1.47 11.26
CA TYR A 106 21.06 2.67 11.67
C TYR A 106 20.28 3.55 12.66
N ILE A 107 19.28 3.00 13.37
CA ILE A 107 18.31 3.76 14.18
C ILE A 107 18.94 4.78 15.13
N ASN A 108 19.95 4.37 15.89
CA ASN A 108 20.57 5.24 16.90
C ASN A 108 21.31 6.41 16.25
N LYS A 109 22.14 6.12 15.26
CA LYS A 109 22.97 7.13 14.58
C LYS A 109 22.14 8.06 13.72
N LEU A 110 21.12 7.55 13.03
CA LEU A 110 20.17 8.38 12.29
C LEU A 110 19.31 9.25 13.20
N ASN A 111 18.92 8.79 14.39
CA ASN A 111 18.20 9.65 15.33
C ASN A 111 19.05 10.83 15.79
N ILE A 112 20.33 10.60 16.10
CA ILE A 112 21.27 11.68 16.47
C ILE A 112 21.49 12.63 15.28
N LEU A 113 21.77 12.07 14.10
CA LEU A 113 22.08 12.84 12.89
C LEU A 113 20.89 13.68 12.43
N LEU A 114 19.67 13.14 12.49
CA LEU A 114 18.43 13.81 12.07
C LEU A 114 17.84 14.72 13.14
N ASP A 115 18.37 14.71 14.37
CA ASP A 115 17.95 15.64 15.39
C ASP A 115 18.38 17.06 15.01
N ASN A 116 17.39 17.93 14.78
CA ASN A 116 17.64 19.33 14.42
C ASN A 116 17.71 20.24 15.66
N GLY A 117 17.63 19.69 16.88
CA GLY A 117 17.62 20.47 18.11
C GLY A 117 18.85 20.23 18.99
N GLY A 118 19.98 20.90 18.70
CA GLY A 118 21.08 20.87 19.66
C GLY A 118 22.48 21.40 19.31
N ALA A 119 22.72 22.07 18.16
CA ALA A 119 24.01 22.76 17.97
C ALA A 119 23.94 23.92 16.96
N CYS A 120 23.93 25.13 17.51
CA CYS A 120 24.44 26.38 16.93
C CYS A 120 23.75 26.97 15.68
N GLY A 121 23.00 28.05 15.91
CA GLY A 121 22.86 29.16 14.97
C GLY A 121 21.52 29.21 14.23
N THR A 122 20.75 30.23 14.56
CA THR A 122 19.68 30.86 13.76
C THR A 122 19.76 30.56 12.26
N ASP A 123 18.84 29.73 11.78
CA ASP A 123 18.37 29.80 10.40
C ASP A 123 16.86 29.53 10.40
N GLU A 124 16.11 30.59 10.73
CA GLU A 124 14.68 30.70 10.47
C GLU A 124 14.46 30.66 8.96
N GLY A 125 14.53 29.47 8.35
CA GLY A 125 14.42 29.35 6.89
C GLY A 125 14.24 27.96 6.30
N SER A 126 14.18 26.88 7.09
CA SER A 126 14.09 25.51 6.55
C SER A 126 13.00 24.63 7.17
N SER A 127 11.92 25.25 7.66
CA SER A 127 10.64 24.57 7.93
C SER A 127 9.74 24.52 6.67
N GLU A 128 10.32 24.51 5.47
CA GLU A 128 9.58 24.46 4.22
C GLU A 128 9.87 23.14 3.49
N GLY A 129 8.99 22.16 3.63
CA GLY A 129 8.99 21.02 2.70
C GLY A 129 8.36 19.71 3.18
N TRP A 130 8.12 19.54 4.48
CA TRP A 130 7.71 18.25 5.05
C TRP A 130 6.33 18.26 5.72
N GLU A 131 5.52 19.30 5.53
CA GLU A 131 4.16 19.32 6.07
C GLU A 131 3.24 18.37 5.28
N ASN A 132 2.94 17.22 5.89
CA ASN A 132 1.83 16.38 5.46
C ASN A 132 0.58 16.75 6.27
N LYS A 133 -0.37 17.46 5.66
CA LYS A 133 -1.64 17.89 6.27
C LYS A 133 -2.56 16.74 6.72
N ASN A 134 -2.22 15.49 6.39
CA ASN A 134 -3.00 14.30 6.74
C ASN A 134 -2.46 13.53 7.96
N THR A 135 -1.45 14.06 8.65
CA THR A 135 -0.81 13.41 9.79
C THR A 135 -1.45 13.86 11.10
N ASP A 136 -1.78 12.92 11.98
CA ASP A 136 -2.29 13.22 13.31
C ASP A 136 -1.18 13.96 14.10
N GLY A 137 -1.30 15.29 14.21
CA GLY A 137 -0.22 16.19 14.68
C GLY A 137 0.38 15.81 16.04
N GLU A 138 -0.44 15.32 16.97
CA GLU A 138 0.00 14.91 18.31
C GLU A 138 0.94 13.68 18.32
N ASN A 139 0.80 12.75 17.37
CA ASN A 139 1.71 11.61 17.28
C ASN A 139 3.01 11.97 16.53
N PHE A 140 2.95 12.93 15.61
CA PHE A 140 4.12 13.34 14.82
C PHE A 140 5.18 14.03 15.68
N GLU A 141 4.75 14.88 16.61
CA GLU A 141 5.66 15.60 17.51
C GLU A 141 6.38 14.66 18.49
N ASN A 142 5.71 13.61 18.95
CA ASN A 142 6.28 12.62 19.88
C ASN A 142 7.17 11.55 19.22
N MET A 143 7.22 11.50 17.88
CA MET A 143 8.09 10.57 17.16
C MET A 143 9.56 10.98 17.21
N THR A 144 10.44 9.98 17.19
CA THR A 144 11.87 10.21 16.97
C THR A 144 12.13 10.85 15.61
N PRO A 145 13.26 11.56 15.41
CA PRO A 145 13.60 12.15 14.11
C PRO A 145 13.58 11.13 12.97
N LEU A 146 14.09 9.91 13.20
CA LEU A 146 13.99 8.83 12.22
C LEU A 146 12.55 8.38 12.01
N GLY A 147 11.75 8.25 13.07
CA GLY A 147 10.33 7.88 12.98
C GLY A 147 9.56 8.83 12.06
N ARG A 148 9.71 10.14 12.25
CA ARG A 148 9.11 11.17 11.37
C ARG A 148 9.57 11.01 9.92
N ARG A 149 10.87 10.78 9.72
CA ARG A 149 11.46 10.57 8.39
C ARG A 149 10.88 9.35 7.67
N MET A 150 10.78 8.22 8.37
CA MET A 150 10.22 6.98 7.82
C MET A 150 8.74 7.14 7.49
N LEU A 151 7.98 7.79 8.37
CA LEU A 151 6.57 8.09 8.14
C LEU A 151 6.37 8.92 6.86
N LEU A 152 7.18 9.96 6.64
CA LEU A 152 7.11 10.80 5.45
C LEU A 152 7.40 10.02 4.15
N ILE A 153 8.45 9.19 4.15
CA ILE A 153 8.79 8.34 3.00
C ILE A 153 7.66 7.37 2.68
N ILE A 154 7.06 6.74 3.69
CA ILE A 154 5.92 5.83 3.51
C ILE A 154 4.70 6.59 2.99
N SER A 155 4.40 7.79 3.51
CA SER A 155 3.30 8.63 3.01
C SER A 155 3.50 9.06 1.56
N TYR A 156 4.73 9.32 1.11
CA TYR A 156 5.01 9.60 -0.30
C TYR A 156 4.80 8.37 -1.19
N LEU A 157 5.19 7.18 -0.72
CA LEU A 157 4.89 5.93 -1.41
C LEU A 157 3.37 5.73 -1.53
N GLU A 158 2.62 5.87 -0.44
CA GLU A 158 1.17 5.72 -0.41
C GLU A 158 0.45 6.69 -1.35
N SER A 159 0.87 7.96 -1.33
CA SER A 159 0.31 9.00 -2.22
C SER A 159 0.60 8.67 -3.69
N ASN A 160 1.81 8.20 -3.99
CA ASN A 160 2.16 7.82 -5.35
C ASN A 160 1.40 6.56 -5.81
N LEU A 161 1.16 5.59 -4.90
CA LEU A 161 0.33 4.41 -5.17
C LEU A 161 -1.14 4.79 -5.41
N ASP A 162 -1.69 5.78 -4.70
CA ASP A 162 -3.02 6.32 -4.97
C ASP A 162 -3.12 6.88 -6.40
N GLU A 163 -2.13 7.68 -6.82
CA GLU A 163 -2.08 8.20 -8.19
C GLU A 163 -1.97 7.08 -9.24
N LYS A 164 -1.14 6.05 -8.98
CA LYS A 164 -1.02 4.89 -9.87
C LYS A 164 -2.31 4.07 -9.95
N SER A 165 -3.07 3.98 -8.86
CA SER A 165 -4.35 3.27 -8.83
C SER A 165 -5.39 3.88 -9.78
N LYS A 166 -5.26 5.16 -10.14
CA LYS A 166 -6.19 5.86 -11.04
C LYS A 166 -6.06 5.44 -12.50
N VAL A 167 -4.99 4.72 -12.86
CA VAL A 167 -4.75 4.22 -14.22
C VAL A 167 -5.64 3.02 -14.56
N TYR A 168 -6.14 2.29 -13.57
CA TYR A 168 -7.06 1.18 -13.81
C TYR A 168 -8.41 1.70 -14.34
N GLU A 169 -8.83 1.16 -15.48
CA GLU A 169 -10.15 1.44 -16.07
C GLU A 169 -11.28 0.99 -15.15
N ASP A 170 -11.13 -0.19 -14.54
CA ASP A 170 -12.08 -0.71 -13.56
C ASP A 170 -11.89 -0.02 -12.19
N GLY A 171 -12.92 0.72 -11.78
CA GLY A 171 -12.97 1.43 -10.50
C GLY A 171 -12.98 0.52 -9.27
N ALA A 172 -13.20 -0.77 -9.41
CA ALA A 172 -13.01 -1.75 -8.34
C ALA A 172 -11.58 -2.28 -8.26
N MET A 173 -10.90 -2.39 -9.41
CA MET A 173 -9.53 -2.88 -9.49
C MET A 173 -8.53 -1.99 -8.74
N ARG A 174 -8.75 -0.67 -8.78
CA ARG A 174 -7.97 0.29 -7.96
C ARG A 174 -7.97 -0.07 -6.47
N TYR A 175 -9.10 -0.54 -5.93
CA TYR A 175 -9.18 -0.89 -4.51
C TYR A 175 -8.45 -2.19 -4.21
N ILE A 176 -8.47 -3.16 -5.12
CA ILE A 176 -7.68 -4.40 -4.99
C ILE A 176 -6.18 -4.08 -4.99
N PHE A 177 -5.73 -3.26 -5.94
CA PHE A 177 -4.35 -2.79 -6.00
C PHE A 177 -3.93 -2.06 -4.71
N LEU A 178 -4.76 -1.14 -4.23
CA LEU A 178 -4.49 -0.41 -2.98
C LEU A 178 -4.45 -1.35 -1.77
N MET A 179 -5.40 -2.28 -1.63
CA MET A 179 -5.39 -3.25 -0.53
C MET A 179 -4.12 -4.11 -0.54
N ASN A 180 -3.72 -4.64 -1.69
CA ASN A 180 -2.51 -5.45 -1.83
C ASN A 180 -1.26 -4.69 -1.38
N ASN A 181 -1.10 -3.44 -1.85
CA ASN A 181 0.08 -2.64 -1.53
C ASN A 181 0.08 -2.14 -0.09
N ILE A 182 -1.04 -1.61 0.42
CA ILE A 182 -1.12 -1.12 1.80
C ILE A 182 -0.97 -2.27 2.81
N LEU A 183 -1.57 -3.44 2.54
CA LEU A 183 -1.38 -4.60 3.42
C LEU A 183 0.09 -5.05 3.43
N TYR A 184 0.76 -5.06 2.28
CA TYR A 184 2.19 -5.36 2.22
C TYR A 184 3.03 -4.37 3.05
N ILE A 185 2.76 -3.06 2.94
CA ILE A 185 3.42 -2.03 3.76
C ILE A 185 3.19 -2.30 5.25
N VAL A 186 1.93 -2.52 5.66
CA VAL A 186 1.57 -2.80 7.06
C VAL A 186 2.29 -4.04 7.59
N ASN A 187 2.38 -5.11 6.81
CA ASN A 187 3.09 -6.33 7.21
C ASN A 187 4.60 -6.04 7.35
N LYS A 188 5.23 -5.32 6.41
CA LYS A 188 6.64 -4.93 6.53
C LYS A 188 6.93 -4.05 7.75
N VAL A 189 6.01 -3.16 8.11
CA VAL A 189 6.12 -2.36 9.32
C VAL A 189 6.02 -3.23 10.57
N LYS A 190 5.04 -4.15 10.63
CA LYS A 190 4.86 -5.07 11.76
C LYS A 190 6.04 -6.01 11.98
N ASP A 191 6.63 -6.50 10.89
CA ASP A 191 7.70 -7.49 10.92
C ASP A 191 9.09 -6.87 11.18
N SER A 192 9.16 -5.60 11.56
CA SER A 192 10.41 -4.89 11.80
C SER A 192 10.29 -3.85 12.91
N GLU A 193 11.43 -3.29 13.31
CA GLU A 193 11.54 -2.18 14.27
C GLU A 193 10.77 -0.92 13.82
N LEU A 194 10.33 -0.84 12.55
CA LEU A 194 9.40 0.19 12.08
C LEU A 194 8.08 0.19 12.87
N GLY A 195 7.60 -0.98 13.32
CA GLY A 195 6.38 -1.07 14.10
C GLY A 195 6.49 -0.31 15.43
N ARG A 196 7.65 -0.40 16.08
CA ARG A 196 7.95 0.35 17.30
C ARG A 196 8.13 1.85 17.02
N LEU A 197 8.77 2.20 15.90
CA LEU A 197 8.98 3.60 15.50
C LEU A 197 7.68 4.33 15.13
N LEU A 198 6.77 3.68 14.41
CA LEU A 198 5.53 4.27 13.92
C LEU A 198 4.36 4.09 14.90
N GLY A 199 4.43 3.08 15.76
CA GLY A 199 3.46 2.81 16.82
C GLY A 199 2.19 2.09 16.36
N ASP A 200 1.48 1.49 17.32
CA ASP A 200 0.28 0.70 17.04
C ASP A 200 -0.88 1.51 16.46
N HIS A 201 -0.94 2.80 16.76
CA HIS A 201 -1.97 3.68 16.21
C HIS A 201 -1.88 3.75 14.68
N TRP A 202 -0.67 3.90 14.14
CA TRP A 202 -0.40 3.90 12.70
C TRP A 202 -0.87 2.58 12.07
N ILE A 203 -0.55 1.44 12.68
CA ILE A 203 -0.97 0.12 12.22
C ILE A 203 -2.51 -0.02 12.20
N ARG A 204 -3.19 0.39 13.28
CA ARG A 204 -4.66 0.32 13.39
C ARG A 204 -5.34 1.18 12.34
N ARG A 205 -4.82 2.39 12.09
CA ARG A 205 -5.31 3.30 11.05
C ARG A 205 -5.25 2.66 9.66
N HIS A 206 -4.12 2.10 9.27
CA HIS A 206 -3.96 1.47 7.95
C HIS A 206 -4.80 0.20 7.81
N ARG A 207 -4.96 -0.59 8.87
CA ARG A 207 -5.94 -1.71 8.86
C ARG A 207 -7.37 -1.23 8.67
N SER A 208 -7.74 -0.09 9.26
CA SER A 208 -9.05 0.53 9.03
C SER A 208 -9.22 0.96 7.57
N GLN A 209 -8.19 1.57 6.98
CA GLN A 209 -8.17 1.97 5.58
C GLN A 209 -8.32 0.79 4.61
N ILE A 210 -7.64 -0.33 4.87
CA ILE A 210 -7.81 -1.58 4.09
C ILE A 210 -9.27 -2.04 4.12
N ARG A 211 -9.94 -2.02 5.28
CA ARG A 211 -11.37 -2.37 5.39
C ARG A 211 -12.28 -1.38 4.63
N GLN A 212 -11.94 -0.10 4.59
CA GLN A 212 -12.66 0.89 3.79
C GLN A 212 -12.50 0.63 2.29
N TYR A 213 -11.31 0.22 1.84
CA TYR A 213 -11.10 -0.21 0.45
C TYR A 213 -11.87 -1.49 0.12
N ALA A 214 -11.90 -2.48 1.01
CA ALA A 214 -12.71 -3.69 0.81
C ALA A 214 -14.20 -3.35 0.67
N THR A 215 -14.71 -2.46 1.53
CA THR A 215 -16.10 -1.98 1.46
C THR A 215 -16.37 -1.24 0.14
N SER A 216 -15.44 -0.40 -0.30
CA SER A 216 -15.57 0.36 -1.55
C SER A 216 -15.51 -0.56 -2.77
N TYR A 217 -14.62 -1.56 -2.76
CA TYR A 217 -14.55 -2.63 -3.75
C TYR A 217 -15.87 -3.37 -3.89
N LEU A 218 -16.45 -3.82 -2.77
CA LEU A 218 -17.73 -4.53 -2.76
C LEU A 218 -18.85 -3.68 -3.34
N ARG A 219 -18.92 -2.42 -2.93
CA ARG A 219 -19.91 -1.47 -3.44
C ARG A 219 -19.75 -1.25 -4.95
N THR A 220 -18.54 -1.07 -5.45
CA THR A 220 -18.31 -0.80 -6.87
C THR A 220 -18.57 -2.03 -7.73
N SER A 221 -18.14 -3.22 -7.31
CA SER A 221 -18.26 -4.44 -8.12
C SER A 221 -19.64 -5.11 -8.01
N TRP A 222 -20.13 -5.31 -6.79
CA TRP A 222 -21.22 -6.25 -6.54
C TRP A 222 -22.60 -5.59 -6.46
N THR A 223 -22.69 -4.26 -6.46
CA THR A 223 -23.99 -3.55 -6.37
C THR A 223 -24.92 -3.92 -7.53
N LYS A 224 -24.41 -4.06 -8.77
CA LYS A 224 -25.22 -4.42 -9.96
C LYS A 224 -25.75 -5.86 -9.88
N VAL A 225 -24.93 -6.79 -9.38
CA VAL A 225 -25.35 -8.18 -9.15
C VAL A 225 -26.42 -8.23 -8.07
N LEU A 226 -26.19 -7.55 -6.95
CA LEU A 226 -27.12 -7.52 -5.82
C LEU A 226 -28.43 -6.80 -6.17
N SER A 227 -28.41 -5.78 -7.03
CA SER A 227 -29.63 -5.09 -7.45
C SER A 227 -30.55 -5.97 -8.29
N CYS A 228 -30.00 -6.92 -9.06
CA CYS A 228 -30.80 -7.90 -9.79
C CYS A 228 -31.59 -8.83 -8.87
N LEU A 229 -31.13 -8.99 -7.62
CA LEU A 229 -31.74 -9.81 -6.58
C LEU A 229 -32.63 -9.00 -5.62
N LYS A 230 -32.69 -7.67 -5.78
CA LYS A 230 -33.59 -6.82 -4.99
C LYS A 230 -35.02 -6.95 -5.48
N ASP A 231 -35.92 -6.87 -4.51
CA ASP A 231 -37.35 -6.75 -4.75
C ASP A 231 -37.68 -5.26 -4.88
N ASP A 232 -37.89 -4.76 -6.10
CA ASP A 232 -38.08 -3.32 -6.36
C ASP A 232 -39.49 -2.85 -5.97
N GLY A 233 -40.07 -3.41 -4.91
CA GLY A 233 -41.22 -2.84 -4.22
C GLY A 233 -42.42 -2.52 -5.10
N TYR A 234 -42.65 -3.24 -6.20
CA TYR A 234 -43.97 -3.26 -6.82
C TYR A 234 -44.89 -4.13 -5.96
N GLY A 235 -45.33 -3.57 -4.83
CA GLY A 235 -46.44 -4.08 -4.01
C GLY A 235 -46.13 -4.32 -2.54
N SER A 236 -45.94 -3.25 -1.76
CA SER A 236 -46.32 -3.31 -0.35
C SER A 236 -47.86 -3.35 -0.28
N GLY A 237 -48.40 -4.52 0.05
CA GLY A 237 -49.83 -4.75 0.20
C GLY A 237 -50.50 -5.30 -1.06
N SER A 238 -50.89 -6.58 -0.99
CA SER A 238 -51.68 -7.33 -1.98
C SER A 238 -50.94 -7.85 -3.21
N SER A 239 -50.58 -9.14 -3.16
CA SER A 239 -50.53 -10.11 -4.29
C SER A 239 -50.06 -9.67 -5.69
N SER A 240 -49.17 -8.69 -5.83
CA SER A 240 -48.58 -8.36 -7.13
C SER A 240 -47.48 -9.36 -7.47
N SER A 241 -47.89 -10.48 -8.06
CA SER A 241 -46.95 -11.40 -8.70
C SER A 241 -46.07 -10.61 -9.68
N ILE A 242 -44.76 -10.56 -9.45
CA ILE A 242 -43.81 -10.13 -10.48
C ILE A 242 -44.13 -10.93 -11.74
N SER A 243 -44.29 -10.26 -12.88
CA SER A 243 -44.64 -10.96 -14.11
C SER A 243 -43.56 -12.00 -14.42
N LYS A 244 -43.97 -13.19 -14.91
CA LYS A 244 -43.01 -14.24 -15.30
C LYS A 244 -41.95 -13.74 -16.29
N VAL A 245 -42.29 -12.72 -17.09
CA VAL A 245 -41.36 -12.06 -18.04
C VAL A 245 -40.31 -11.25 -17.28
N ALA A 246 -40.72 -10.37 -16.37
CA ALA A 246 -39.79 -9.57 -15.56
C ALA A 246 -38.89 -10.44 -14.68
N LEU A 247 -39.41 -11.54 -14.15
CA LEU A 247 -38.63 -12.49 -13.36
C LEU A 247 -37.56 -13.19 -14.20
N LYS A 248 -37.90 -13.64 -15.42
CA LYS A 248 -36.92 -14.22 -16.36
C LYS A 248 -35.82 -13.22 -16.72
N GLU A 249 -36.18 -11.94 -16.85
CA GLU A 249 -35.22 -10.87 -17.13
C GLU A 249 -34.28 -10.64 -15.93
N LYS A 250 -34.78 -10.63 -14.70
CA LYS A 250 -33.94 -10.54 -13.49
C LYS A 250 -32.93 -11.68 -13.38
N PHE A 251 -33.34 -12.94 -13.59
CA PHE A 251 -32.42 -14.08 -13.61
C PHE A 251 -31.38 -13.97 -14.71
N LYS A 252 -31.78 -13.55 -15.92
CA LYS A 252 -30.85 -13.34 -17.04
C LYS A 252 -29.83 -12.25 -16.72
N ASN A 253 -30.28 -11.12 -16.18
CA ASN A 253 -29.43 -9.99 -15.82
C ASN A 253 -28.46 -10.36 -14.69
N PHE A 254 -28.92 -11.12 -13.69
CA PHE A 254 -28.05 -11.68 -12.65
C PHE A 254 -26.97 -12.57 -13.26
N ASN A 255 -27.34 -13.56 -14.09
CA ASN A 255 -26.38 -14.48 -14.71
C ASN A 255 -25.33 -13.73 -15.52
N MET A 256 -25.74 -12.75 -16.34
CA MET A 256 -24.81 -11.94 -17.14
C MET A 256 -23.86 -11.11 -16.25
N ALA A 257 -24.39 -10.43 -15.22
CA ALA A 257 -23.59 -9.60 -14.34
C ALA A 257 -22.61 -10.44 -13.48
N PHE A 258 -23.05 -11.61 -13.00
CA PHE A 258 -22.20 -12.53 -12.25
C PHE A 258 -21.08 -13.12 -13.14
N GLU A 259 -21.40 -13.56 -14.35
CA GLU A 259 -20.42 -14.11 -15.29
C GLU A 259 -19.39 -13.08 -15.73
N GLU A 260 -19.82 -11.83 -15.93
CA GLU A 260 -18.92 -10.72 -16.23
C GLU A 260 -17.91 -10.50 -15.09
N ILE A 261 -18.40 -10.42 -13.84
CA ILE A 261 -17.56 -10.27 -12.65
C ILE A 261 -16.62 -11.46 -12.50
N TYR A 262 -17.15 -12.69 -12.55
CA TYR A 262 -16.35 -13.90 -12.39
C TYR A 262 -15.23 -13.98 -13.44
N ARG A 263 -15.55 -13.73 -14.72
CA ARG A 263 -14.56 -13.73 -15.80
C ARG A 263 -13.45 -12.70 -15.59
N VAL A 264 -13.81 -11.50 -15.13
CA VAL A 264 -12.83 -10.42 -14.93
C VAL A 264 -12.01 -10.65 -13.67
N GLN A 265 -12.66 -10.91 -12.53
CA GLN A 265 -12.01 -10.95 -11.22
C GLN A 265 -11.24 -12.24 -10.93
N THR A 266 -11.47 -13.32 -11.67
CA THR A 266 -10.58 -14.50 -11.66
C THR A 266 -9.19 -14.19 -12.23
N THR A 267 -9.07 -13.17 -13.08
CA THR A 267 -7.76 -12.69 -13.59
C THR A 267 -7.04 -11.76 -12.63
N TRP A 268 -7.72 -11.25 -11.61
CA TRP A 268 -7.12 -10.41 -10.57
C TRP A 268 -6.40 -11.29 -9.56
N LYS A 269 -5.42 -10.73 -8.86
CA LYS A 269 -4.61 -11.45 -7.89
C LYS A 269 -4.54 -10.71 -6.57
N VAL A 270 -4.87 -11.41 -5.50
CA VAL A 270 -4.65 -10.95 -4.12
C VAL A 270 -3.58 -11.87 -3.51
N PRO A 271 -2.31 -11.43 -3.44
CA PRO A 271 -1.21 -12.30 -3.03
C PRO A 271 -1.34 -12.81 -1.59
N ASP A 272 -1.88 -12.01 -0.68
CA ASP A 272 -2.07 -12.39 0.71
C ASP A 272 -3.27 -13.33 0.86
N PRO A 273 -3.07 -14.56 1.37
CA PRO A 273 -4.14 -15.57 1.43
C PRO A 273 -5.23 -15.20 2.44
N GLN A 274 -4.90 -14.51 3.53
CA GLN A 274 -5.88 -14.10 4.53
C GLN A 274 -6.81 -13.02 3.97
N LEU A 275 -6.25 -11.97 3.36
CA LEU A 275 -7.04 -10.93 2.71
C LEU A 275 -7.90 -11.51 1.57
N ARG A 276 -7.34 -12.43 0.80
CA ARG A 276 -8.07 -13.11 -0.28
C ARG A 276 -9.30 -13.83 0.26
N GLU A 277 -9.13 -14.60 1.32
CA GLU A 277 -10.22 -15.37 1.93
C GLU A 277 -11.24 -14.45 2.61
N GLU A 278 -10.80 -13.41 3.32
CA GLU A 278 -11.70 -12.40 3.90
C GLU A 278 -12.57 -11.71 2.84
N LEU A 279 -12.02 -11.40 1.67
CA LEU A 279 -12.78 -10.85 0.55
C LEU A 279 -13.80 -11.86 0.00
N ARG A 280 -13.42 -13.12 -0.17
CA ARG A 280 -14.32 -14.19 -0.65
C ARG A 280 -15.47 -14.44 0.31
N ILE A 281 -15.18 -14.53 1.60
CA ILE A 281 -16.19 -14.65 2.66
C ILE A 281 -17.14 -13.45 2.60
N SER A 282 -16.60 -12.22 2.56
CA SER A 282 -17.43 -11.02 2.54
C SER A 282 -18.34 -10.93 1.31
N ILE A 283 -17.88 -11.37 0.14
CA ILE A 283 -18.71 -11.48 -1.06
C ILE A 283 -19.80 -12.55 -0.86
N SER A 284 -19.42 -13.74 -0.38
CA SER A 284 -20.33 -14.87 -0.19
C SER A 284 -21.44 -14.57 0.80
N GLU A 285 -21.11 -13.93 1.93
CA GLU A 285 -22.07 -13.47 2.95
C GLU A 285 -23.12 -12.48 2.42
N LYS A 286 -22.82 -11.78 1.31
CA LYS A 286 -23.78 -10.85 0.68
C LYS A 286 -24.55 -11.51 -0.47
N VAL A 287 -23.86 -12.23 -1.34
CA VAL A 287 -24.43 -12.77 -2.59
C VAL A 287 -25.25 -14.01 -2.33
N ILE A 288 -24.74 -14.97 -1.55
CA ILE A 288 -25.36 -16.28 -1.38
C ILE A 288 -26.71 -16.17 -0.65
N PRO A 289 -26.84 -15.46 0.49
CA PRO A 289 -28.14 -15.30 1.15
C PRO A 289 -29.16 -14.56 0.28
N ALA A 290 -28.72 -13.53 -0.46
CA ALA A 290 -29.58 -12.78 -1.36
C ALA A 290 -30.11 -13.68 -2.50
N TYR A 291 -29.23 -14.50 -3.09
CA TYR A 291 -29.60 -15.42 -4.16
C TYR A 291 -30.51 -16.54 -3.68
N ARG A 292 -30.20 -17.18 -2.53
CA ARG A 292 -31.07 -18.20 -1.90
C ARG A 292 -32.47 -17.67 -1.63
N SER A 293 -32.56 -16.45 -1.07
CA SER A 293 -33.85 -15.80 -0.81
C SER A 293 -34.64 -15.53 -2.09
N PHE A 294 -33.98 -14.97 -3.11
CA PHE A 294 -34.60 -14.69 -4.41
C PHE A 294 -35.09 -15.98 -5.10
N MET A 295 -34.25 -17.01 -5.13
CA MET A 295 -34.58 -18.31 -5.72
C MET A 295 -35.70 -19.02 -4.96
N GLY A 296 -35.68 -19.03 -3.62
CA GLY A 296 -36.73 -19.66 -2.83
C GLY A 296 -38.12 -19.02 -3.03
N ARG A 297 -38.16 -17.70 -3.24
CA ARG A 297 -39.42 -16.97 -3.49
C ARG A 297 -39.98 -17.15 -4.90
N PHE A 298 -39.10 -17.25 -5.89
CA PHE A 298 -39.50 -17.13 -7.30
C PHE A 298 -39.16 -18.35 -8.17
N GLY A 299 -38.33 -19.27 -7.70
CA GLY A 299 -37.86 -20.45 -8.43
C GLY A 299 -39.00 -21.37 -8.87
N GLY A 300 -39.91 -21.71 -7.95
CA GLY A 300 -41.07 -22.55 -8.27
C GLY A 300 -42.04 -21.95 -9.30
N GLN A 301 -42.03 -20.62 -9.48
CA GLN A 301 -42.86 -19.95 -10.50
C GLN A 301 -42.32 -20.14 -11.94
N LEU A 302 -41.05 -20.56 -12.05
CA LEU A 302 -40.35 -20.82 -13.32
C LEU A 302 -40.20 -22.32 -13.62
N GLU A 303 -40.30 -23.20 -12.62
CA GLU A 303 -40.13 -24.66 -12.78
C GLU A 303 -41.30 -25.36 -13.49
N GLY A 304 -42.49 -24.76 -13.57
CA GLY A 304 -43.70 -25.36 -14.15
C GLY A 304 -43.76 -25.49 -15.69
N GLY A 305 -42.64 -25.59 -16.41
CA GLY A 305 -42.62 -25.74 -17.88
C GLY A 305 -41.23 -26.09 -18.45
N ARG A 306 -41.06 -26.07 -19.80
CA ARG A 306 -39.77 -26.31 -20.52
C ARG A 306 -38.69 -25.24 -20.21
N HIS A 307 -38.39 -24.99 -18.95
CA HIS A 307 -37.90 -23.72 -18.42
C HIS A 307 -36.75 -23.83 -17.40
N GLY A 308 -36.14 -25.02 -17.23
CA GLY A 308 -34.83 -25.19 -16.59
C GLY A 308 -33.66 -24.49 -17.31
N LYS A 309 -33.94 -23.47 -18.14
CA LYS A 309 -32.97 -22.74 -18.97
C LYS A 309 -32.56 -21.38 -18.37
N TYR A 310 -33.26 -20.90 -17.34
CA TYR A 310 -33.06 -19.54 -16.78
C TYR A 310 -32.32 -19.54 -15.44
N ILE A 311 -32.56 -20.54 -14.59
CA ILE A 311 -31.80 -20.75 -13.35
C ILE A 311 -30.56 -21.55 -13.75
N LYS A 312 -29.43 -20.86 -13.87
CA LYS A 312 -28.16 -21.45 -14.35
C LYS A 312 -27.30 -22.02 -13.23
N TYR A 313 -27.42 -21.47 -12.03
CA TYR A 313 -26.58 -21.78 -10.89
C TYR A 313 -27.44 -22.19 -9.70
N MET A 314 -27.04 -23.25 -9.00
CA MET A 314 -27.48 -23.52 -7.63
C MET A 314 -26.65 -22.68 -6.65
N PRO A 315 -27.11 -22.48 -5.41
CA PRO A 315 -26.35 -21.71 -4.42
C PRO A 315 -24.94 -22.28 -4.20
N ASP A 316 -24.81 -23.61 -4.22
CA ASP A 316 -23.54 -24.30 -4.03
C ASP A 316 -22.61 -24.11 -5.24
N ASP A 317 -23.17 -24.02 -6.46
CA ASP A 317 -22.38 -23.67 -7.65
C ASP A 317 -21.79 -22.26 -7.50
N LEU A 318 -22.58 -21.28 -7.05
CA LEU A 318 -22.10 -19.92 -6.83
C LEU A 318 -20.99 -19.88 -5.77
N GLU A 319 -21.14 -20.63 -4.68
CA GLU A 319 -20.13 -20.71 -3.63
C GLU A 319 -18.79 -21.24 -4.18
N SER A 320 -18.83 -22.28 -5.02
CA SER A 320 -17.64 -22.79 -5.71
C SER A 320 -17.02 -21.76 -6.66
N HIS A 321 -17.81 -20.99 -7.40
CA HIS A 321 -17.27 -19.94 -8.28
C HIS A 321 -16.67 -18.78 -7.46
N LEU A 322 -17.30 -18.40 -6.35
CA LEU A 322 -16.77 -17.34 -5.49
C LEU A 322 -15.42 -17.73 -4.86
N SER A 323 -15.18 -19.03 -4.60
CA SER A 323 -13.89 -19.50 -4.09
C SER A 323 -12.74 -19.39 -5.11
N ASP A 324 -13.01 -19.23 -6.41
CA ASP A 324 -11.96 -19.09 -7.43
C ASP A 324 -11.48 -17.64 -7.61
N LEU A 325 -12.20 -16.66 -7.07
CA LEU A 325 -11.90 -15.25 -7.28
C LEU A 325 -10.51 -14.89 -6.74
N PHE A 326 -9.80 -14.01 -7.44
CA PHE A 326 -8.50 -13.45 -7.02
C PHE A 326 -7.29 -14.40 -7.02
N GLU A 327 -7.40 -15.59 -7.63
CA GLU A 327 -6.26 -16.49 -7.81
C GLU A 327 -5.24 -15.99 -8.85
N GLY A 328 -5.66 -15.11 -9.76
CA GLY A 328 -4.81 -14.60 -10.85
C GLY A 328 -4.63 -15.62 -11.96
N LEU A 329 -5.67 -16.39 -12.27
CA LEU A 329 -5.63 -17.37 -13.36
C LEU A 329 -5.30 -16.66 -14.68
N PRO A 330 -4.39 -17.20 -15.52
CA PRO A 330 -4.19 -16.69 -16.86
C PRO A 330 -5.54 -16.83 -17.56
N GLY A 331 -6.16 -15.68 -17.86
CA GLY A 331 -7.55 -15.62 -18.33
C GLY A 331 -7.79 -16.69 -19.37
N LEU A 332 -8.90 -17.43 -19.23
CA LEU A 332 -9.34 -18.46 -20.16
C LEU A 332 -9.21 -17.95 -21.60
N THR A 333 -8.08 -18.25 -22.24
CA THR A 333 -7.94 -18.07 -23.67
C THR A 333 -9.05 -18.92 -24.30
N PRO A 334 -9.91 -18.36 -25.15
CA PRO A 334 -10.99 -19.13 -25.73
C PRO A 334 -10.36 -20.33 -26.43
N ARG A 335 -10.70 -21.54 -25.96
CA ARG A 335 -10.32 -22.80 -26.58
C ARG A 335 -10.63 -22.65 -28.07
N LYS A 336 -9.60 -22.55 -28.91
CA LYS A 336 -9.77 -22.68 -30.35
C LYS A 336 -10.40 -24.05 -30.57
N ARG A 337 -11.66 -24.05 -31.00
CA ARG A 337 -12.28 -25.24 -31.58
C ARG A 337 -11.40 -25.63 -32.77
N THR A 338 -10.74 -26.78 -32.63
CA THR A 338 -10.26 -27.56 -33.77
C THR A 338 -11.30 -28.63 -34.04
#